data_AF-X1SZV5-F1
#
_entry.id   AF-X1SZV5-F1
#
_cell.length_a   1.000
_cell.length_b   1.000
_cell.length_c   1.000
_cell.angle_alpha   90.00
_cell.angle_beta   90.00
_cell.angle_gamma   90.00
#
_symmetry.space_group_name_H-M   'P 1'
#
loop_
_entity.id
_entity.type
_entity.pdbx_description
1 polymer ?
#
loop_
_entity_poly.entity_id
_entity_poly.type
_entity_poly.pdbx_seq_one_letter_code
_entity_poly.pdbx_strand_id
1 'polypeptide(L)'
;LSSIVDGVDGSLARLKGMTSEFGGFLDSVLDRYADILIVLGLTLWSLSHETYSGIWLAGFLAISGIICISYTRARIGPNHRHLFDKGLKSLASRDIRLFLIMLGAVIGQAYFCLIAIAVLTNLVLFYRLIYMYRYLRQKDHQSEPISQSSEAP
;
A
#
# COMPACT_ATOMS: atom_id res chain seq x y z
N LEU A 1 11.82 -6.42 -14.85
CA LEU A 1 11.37 -6.35 -16.26
C LEU A 1 9.98 -5.73 -16.44
N SER A 2 9.01 -5.98 -15.55
CA SER A 2 7.66 -5.38 -15.63
C SER A 2 7.64 -3.84 -15.61
N SER A 3 8.45 -3.15 -14.79
CA SER A 3 8.47 -1.67 -14.78
C SER A 3 8.99 -0.97 -16.04
N ILE A 4 9.77 -1.67 -16.89
CA ILE A 4 10.30 -1.07 -18.12
C ILE A 4 9.24 -1.12 -19.22
N VAL A 5 8.49 -2.23 -19.31
CA VAL A 5 7.39 -2.38 -20.27
C VAL A 5 6.25 -1.42 -19.93
N ASP A 6 5.95 -1.27 -18.65
CA ASP A 6 4.89 -0.38 -18.16
C ASP A 6 5.22 1.12 -18.36
N GLY A 7 6.50 1.48 -18.19
CA GLY A 7 6.99 2.83 -18.45
C GLY A 7 6.97 3.23 -19.94
N VAL A 8 7.22 2.26 -20.84
CA VAL A 8 7.18 2.48 -22.29
C VAL A 8 5.74 2.59 -22.77
N ASP A 9 4.83 1.72 -22.33
CA ASP A 9 3.42 1.78 -22.76
C ASP A 9 2.68 3.00 -22.19
N GLY A 10 2.96 3.39 -20.94
CA GLY A 10 2.39 4.59 -20.32
C GLY A 10 2.88 5.91 -20.93
N SER A 11 4.06 5.93 -21.56
CA SER A 11 4.58 7.08 -22.31
C SER A 11 4.04 7.11 -23.74
N LEU A 12 3.91 5.94 -24.38
CA LEU A 12 3.37 5.79 -25.73
C LEU A 12 1.85 6.07 -25.76
N ALA A 13 1.11 5.65 -24.75
CA ALA A 13 -0.33 5.93 -24.59
C ALA A 13 -0.59 7.42 -24.32
N ARG A 14 0.29 8.11 -23.57
CA ARG A 14 0.23 9.56 -23.39
C ARG A 14 0.54 10.32 -24.67
N LEU A 15 1.54 9.87 -25.43
CA LEU A 15 1.92 10.48 -26.71
C LEU A 15 0.85 10.29 -27.80
N LYS A 16 0.07 9.20 -27.73
CA LYS A 16 -1.06 8.92 -28.63
C LYS A 16 -2.42 9.41 -28.14
N GLY A 17 -2.52 10.01 -26.94
CA GLY A 17 -3.80 10.41 -26.35
C GLY A 17 -4.76 9.24 -26.04
N MET A 18 -4.23 8.03 -25.93
CA MET A 18 -4.99 6.78 -25.75
C MET A 18 -5.07 6.33 -24.27
N THR A 19 -4.71 7.18 -23.32
CA THR A 19 -4.87 6.86 -21.89
C THR A 19 -6.36 6.80 -21.56
N SER A 20 -6.87 5.60 -21.28
CA SER A 20 -8.23 5.41 -20.79
C SER A 20 -8.24 5.32 -19.27
N GLU A 21 -9.24 5.95 -18.63
CA GLU A 21 -9.51 5.83 -17.19
C GLU A 21 -9.64 4.36 -16.76
N PHE A 22 -10.24 3.52 -17.61
CA PHE A 22 -10.37 2.09 -17.38
C PHE A 22 -9.01 1.37 -17.36
N GLY A 23 -8.08 1.73 -18.26
CA GLY A 23 -6.74 1.15 -18.30
C GLY A 23 -5.97 1.41 -17.02
N GLY A 24 -5.97 2.65 -16.52
CA GLY A 24 -5.32 2.99 -15.25
C GLY A 24 -5.94 2.30 -14.04
N PHE A 25 -7.26 2.06 -14.07
CA PHE A 25 -7.95 1.25 -13.06
C PHE A 25 -7.56 -0.23 -13.13
N LEU A 26 -7.52 -0.81 -14.33
CA LEU A 26 -7.16 -2.22 -14.53
C LEU A 26 -5.71 -2.49 -14.11
N ASP A 27 -4.77 -1.65 -14.54
CA ASP A 27 -3.36 -1.72 -14.15
C ASP A 27 -3.21 -1.72 -12.62
N SER A 28 -3.92 -0.79 -12.00
CA SER A 28 -4.08 -0.74 -10.55
C SER A 28 -4.55 -2.06 -9.95
N VAL A 29 -5.59 -2.69 -10.49
CA VAL A 29 -6.06 -3.99 -9.95
C VAL A 29 -5.02 -5.09 -10.16
N LEU A 30 -4.40 -5.16 -11.34
CA LEU A 30 -3.40 -6.17 -11.70
C LEU A 30 -2.14 -6.07 -10.83
N ASP A 31 -1.70 -4.85 -10.54
CA ASP A 31 -0.62 -4.58 -9.60
C ASP A 31 -0.85 -5.24 -8.25
N ARG A 32 -2.10 -5.20 -7.77
CA ARG A 32 -2.48 -5.73 -6.46
C ARG A 32 -2.50 -7.25 -6.49
N TYR A 33 -3.00 -7.86 -7.58
CA TYR A 33 -2.86 -9.30 -7.78
C TYR A 33 -1.40 -9.74 -7.85
N ALA A 34 -0.54 -9.00 -8.55
CA ALA A 34 0.88 -9.30 -8.62
C ALA A 34 1.53 -9.30 -7.23
N ASP A 35 1.27 -8.29 -6.40
CA ASP A 35 1.79 -8.25 -5.01
C ASP A 35 1.32 -9.45 -4.18
N ILE A 36 0.04 -9.82 -4.29
CA ILE A 36 -0.54 -10.95 -3.56
C ILE A 36 0.11 -12.26 -4.00
N LEU A 37 0.25 -12.48 -5.31
CA LEU A 37 0.84 -13.70 -5.86
C LEU A 37 2.32 -13.83 -5.49
N ILE A 38 3.07 -12.73 -5.45
CA ILE A 38 4.47 -12.74 -5.04
C ILE A 38 4.60 -13.16 -3.57
N VAL A 39 3.81 -12.57 -2.66
CA VAL A 39 3.83 -12.93 -1.24
C VAL A 39 3.33 -14.36 -1.02
N LEU A 40 2.32 -14.79 -1.77
CA LEU A 40 1.82 -16.16 -1.73
C LEU A 40 2.90 -17.15 -2.19
N GLY A 41 3.58 -16.88 -3.29
CA GLY A 41 4.69 -17.70 -3.79
C GLY A 41 5.82 -17.81 -2.75
N LEU A 42 6.19 -16.70 -2.10
CA LEU A 42 7.17 -16.70 -1.02
C LEU A 42 6.71 -17.52 0.18
N THR A 43 5.42 -17.45 0.53
CA THR A 43 4.81 -18.23 1.61
C THR A 43 4.83 -19.74 1.30
N LEU A 44 4.47 -20.14 0.09
CA LEU A 44 4.49 -21.55 -0.35
C LEU A 44 5.92 -22.11 -0.41
N TRP A 45 6.88 -21.30 -0.87
CA TRP A 45 8.29 -21.67 -0.85
C TRP A 45 8.79 -21.89 0.57
N SER A 46 8.50 -20.94 1.48
CA SER A 46 8.83 -21.01 2.89
C SER A 46 8.22 -22.25 3.55
N LEU A 47 6.95 -22.57 3.27
CA LEU A 47 6.29 -23.78 3.79
C LEU A 47 6.96 -25.09 3.36
N SER A 48 7.59 -25.10 2.19
CA SER A 48 8.20 -26.29 1.62
C SER A 48 9.66 -26.46 2.02
N HIS A 49 10.35 -25.38 2.40
CA HIS A 49 11.81 -25.36 2.66
C HIS A 49 12.17 -24.97 4.10
N GLU A 50 11.26 -24.36 4.86
CA GLU A 50 11.47 -23.92 6.23
C GLU A 50 10.48 -24.61 7.18
N THR A 51 10.88 -24.81 8.44
CA THR A 51 10.13 -25.60 9.43
C THR A 51 9.41 -24.74 10.48
N TYR A 52 9.13 -23.47 10.15
CA TYR A 52 8.48 -22.55 11.09
C TYR A 52 6.95 -22.75 11.10
N SER A 53 6.35 -22.85 12.28
CA SER A 53 4.89 -23.01 12.42
C SER A 53 4.08 -21.77 12.05
N GLY A 54 4.70 -20.58 12.12
CA GLY A 54 4.04 -19.29 11.91
C GLY A 54 3.96 -18.81 10.46
N ILE A 55 4.39 -19.59 9.46
CA ILE A 55 4.54 -19.13 8.07
C ILE A 55 3.20 -18.68 7.48
N TRP A 56 2.14 -19.46 7.69
CA TRP A 56 0.78 -19.10 7.23
C TRP A 56 0.30 -17.78 7.82
N LEU A 57 0.51 -17.59 9.12
CA LEU A 57 0.11 -16.35 9.80
C LEU A 57 0.91 -15.15 9.29
N ALA A 58 2.23 -15.31 9.09
CA ALA A 58 3.08 -14.26 8.54
C ALA A 58 2.67 -13.87 7.11
N GLY A 59 2.40 -14.86 6.24
CA GLY A 59 1.91 -14.63 4.88
C GLY A 59 0.56 -13.92 4.86
N PHE A 60 -0.38 -14.35 5.70
CA PHE A 60 -1.69 -13.69 5.83
C PHE A 60 -1.58 -12.23 6.28
N LEU A 61 -0.77 -11.95 7.32
CA LEU A 61 -0.55 -10.60 7.83
C LEU A 61 0.17 -9.69 6.82
N ALA A 62 1.08 -10.25 6.01
CA ALA A 62 1.73 -9.52 4.94
C ALA A 62 0.73 -9.13 3.83
N ILE A 63 -0.08 -10.07 3.37
CA ILE A 63 -1.11 -9.80 2.33
C ILE A 63 -2.14 -8.79 2.83
N SER A 64 -2.66 -8.96 4.05
CA SER A 64 -3.65 -8.04 4.61
C SER A 64 -3.10 -6.62 4.74
N GLY A 65 -1.85 -6.47 5.20
CA GLY A 65 -1.18 -5.17 5.29
C GLY A 65 -1.03 -4.49 3.92
N ILE A 66 -0.64 -5.24 2.87
CA ILE A 66 -0.52 -4.72 1.50
C ILE A 66 -1.87 -4.20 0.98
N ILE A 67 -2.94 -4.99 1.14
CA ILE A 67 -4.28 -4.64 0.67
C ILE A 67 -4.78 -3.39 1.41
N CYS A 68 -4.65 -3.35 2.74
CA CYS A 68 -5.09 -2.21 3.55
C CYS A 68 -4.33 -0.92 3.22
N ILE A 69 -3.03 -0.98 2.94
CA ILE A 69 -2.24 0.17 2.48
C ILE A 69 -2.75 0.71 1.14
N SER A 70 -3.06 -0.18 0.20
CA SER A 70 -3.62 0.20 -1.10
C SER A 70 -5.01 0.83 -0.93
N TYR A 71 -5.86 0.21 -0.10
CA TYR A 71 -7.20 0.67 0.17
C TYR A 71 -7.23 2.06 0.83
N THR A 72 -6.43 2.28 1.87
CA THR A 72 -6.34 3.58 2.53
C THR A 72 -5.89 4.68 1.58
N ARG A 73 -4.93 4.41 0.68
CA ARG A 73 -4.51 5.34 -0.36
C ARG A 73 -5.61 5.63 -1.39
N ALA A 74 -6.43 4.64 -1.73
CA ALA A 74 -7.57 4.83 -2.65
C ALA A 74 -8.70 5.65 -1.99
N ARG A 75 -8.94 5.47 -0.68
CA ARG A 75 -10.07 6.09 0.04
C ARG A 75 -9.89 7.58 0.33
N ILE A 76 -8.66 8.06 0.45
CA ILE A 76 -8.34 9.44 0.87
C ILE A 76 -8.54 10.49 -0.24
N GLY A 77 -8.86 10.03 -1.46
CA GLY A 77 -9.13 10.90 -2.59
C GLY A 77 -7.87 11.56 -3.18
N PRO A 78 -7.96 12.11 -4.40
CA PRO A 78 -6.79 12.62 -5.13
C PRO A 78 -6.07 13.75 -4.38
N ASN A 79 -6.83 14.67 -3.78
CA ASN A 79 -6.31 15.90 -3.17
C ASN A 79 -5.42 15.65 -1.95
N HIS A 80 -5.61 14.51 -1.27
CA HIS A 80 -4.90 14.19 -0.03
C HIS A 80 -3.89 13.04 -0.20
N ARG A 81 -3.74 12.52 -1.44
CA ARG A 81 -2.84 11.40 -1.74
C ARG A 81 -1.37 11.72 -1.41
N HIS A 82 -0.97 12.97 -1.68
CA HIS A 82 0.36 13.49 -1.40
C HIS A 82 0.76 13.43 0.09
N LEU A 83 -0.22 13.37 1.01
CA LEU A 83 0.04 13.26 2.45
C LEU A 83 0.70 11.93 2.84
N PHE A 84 0.60 10.92 1.98
CA PHE A 84 1.17 9.59 2.17
C PHE A 84 2.46 9.35 1.41
N ASP A 85 2.89 10.29 0.58
CA ASP A 85 4.08 10.16 -0.26
C ASP A 85 5.33 10.74 0.40
N LYS A 86 5.22 11.25 1.63
CA LYS A 86 6.34 11.83 2.40
C LYS A 86 6.65 11.07 3.70
N GLY A 87 7.95 10.89 3.95
CA GLY A 87 8.50 10.39 5.21
C GLY A 87 8.13 8.93 5.52
N LEU A 88 7.94 8.62 6.80
CA LEU A 88 7.64 7.27 7.31
C LEU A 88 6.37 6.65 6.68
N LYS A 89 5.47 7.46 6.13
CA LYS A 89 4.23 7.02 5.46
C LYS A 89 4.48 6.33 4.12
N SER A 90 5.65 6.56 3.52
CA SER A 90 6.09 5.95 2.25
C SER A 90 6.91 4.68 2.46
N LEU A 91 7.29 4.33 3.69
CA LEU A 91 8.19 3.18 3.95
C LEU A 91 7.63 1.82 3.54
N ALA A 92 6.30 1.70 3.42
CA ALA A 92 5.68 0.50 2.87
C ALA A 92 5.36 0.63 1.37
N SER A 93 6.18 1.40 0.64
CA SER A 93 6.11 1.51 -0.82
C SER A 93 6.29 0.14 -1.47
N ARG A 94 5.77 0.00 -2.69
CA ARG A 94 5.88 -1.22 -3.50
C ARG A 94 7.35 -1.58 -3.72
N ASP A 95 8.19 -0.59 -4.02
CA ASP A 95 9.62 -0.80 -4.27
C ASP A 95 10.34 -1.38 -3.06
N ILE A 96 10.07 -0.88 -1.85
CA ILE A 96 10.67 -1.41 -0.61
C ILE A 96 10.20 -2.85 -0.37
N ARG A 97 8.92 -3.16 -0.60
CA ARG A 97 8.43 -4.54 -0.47
C ARG A 97 9.10 -5.48 -1.46
N LEU A 98 9.18 -5.11 -2.74
CA LEU A 98 9.82 -5.92 -3.77
C LEU A 98 11.32 -6.10 -3.49
N PHE A 99 11.99 -5.06 -2.98
CA PHE A 99 13.37 -5.15 -2.55
C PHE A 99 13.55 -6.13 -1.37
N LEU A 100 12.68 -6.07 -0.36
CA LEU A 100 12.70 -7.01 0.77
C LEU A 100 12.46 -8.45 0.30
N ILE A 101 11.50 -8.67 -0.60
CA ILE A 101 11.20 -9.98 -1.18
C ILE A 101 12.41 -10.52 -1.94
N MET A 102 13.02 -9.69 -2.79
CA MET A 102 14.22 -10.05 -3.53
C MET A 102 15.35 -10.45 -2.57
N LEU A 103 15.61 -9.64 -1.53
CA LEU A 103 16.64 -9.92 -0.54
C LEU A 103 16.36 -11.22 0.24
N GLY A 104 15.11 -11.40 0.70
CA GLY A 104 14.66 -12.59 1.40
C GLY A 104 14.79 -13.87 0.57
N ALA A 105 14.46 -13.79 -0.71
CA ALA A 105 14.60 -14.88 -1.67
C ALA A 105 16.07 -15.24 -1.93
N VAL A 106 16.96 -14.23 -2.08
CA VAL A 106 18.41 -14.47 -2.32
C VAL A 106 19.10 -15.07 -1.09
N ILE A 107 18.76 -14.61 0.11
CA ILE A 107 19.33 -15.14 1.36
C ILE A 107 18.70 -16.49 1.73
N GLY A 108 17.56 -16.84 1.13
CA GLY A 108 16.81 -18.06 1.45
C GLY A 108 16.12 -18.00 2.81
N GLN A 109 15.81 -16.79 3.31
CA GLN A 109 15.19 -16.54 4.61
C GLN A 109 13.79 -15.94 4.40
N ALA A 110 12.92 -16.72 3.76
CA ALA A 110 11.61 -16.27 3.33
C ALA A 110 10.68 -15.97 4.51
N TYR A 111 10.72 -16.78 5.57
CA TYR A 111 9.90 -16.57 6.77
C TYR A 111 10.16 -15.21 7.43
N PHE A 112 11.43 -14.84 7.65
CA PHE A 112 11.78 -13.55 8.23
C PHE A 112 11.42 -12.39 7.29
N CYS A 113 11.53 -12.58 5.98
CA CYS A 113 11.08 -11.62 5.00
C CYS A 113 9.56 -11.37 5.10
N LEU A 114 8.75 -12.43 5.21
CA LEU A 114 7.30 -12.32 5.39
C LEU A 114 6.94 -11.56 6.67
N ILE A 115 7.63 -11.85 7.78
CA ILE A 115 7.46 -11.12 9.04
C ILE A 115 7.82 -9.64 8.86
N ALA A 116 8.96 -9.34 8.24
CA ALA A 116 9.39 -7.96 8.01
C ALA A 116 8.35 -7.18 7.20
N ILE A 117 7.82 -7.77 6.12
CA ILE A 117 6.76 -7.15 5.30
C ILE A 117 5.48 -6.98 6.10
N ALA A 118 5.04 -8.01 6.84
CA ALA A 118 3.85 -7.95 7.69
C ALA A 118 3.95 -6.83 8.72
N VAL A 119 5.06 -6.76 9.46
CA VAL A 119 5.29 -5.72 10.47
C VAL A 119 5.35 -4.34 9.82
N LEU A 120 6.16 -4.17 8.77
CA LEU A 120 6.33 -2.90 8.08
C LEU A 120 4.99 -2.36 7.54
N THR A 121 4.23 -3.19 6.85
CA THR A 121 2.96 -2.77 6.23
C THR A 121 1.89 -2.45 7.27
N ASN A 122 1.75 -3.27 8.32
CA ASN A 122 0.78 -3.02 9.37
C ASN A 122 1.15 -1.80 10.22
N LEU A 123 2.43 -1.60 10.57
CA LEU A 123 2.86 -0.41 11.30
C LEU A 123 2.61 0.88 10.51
N VAL A 124 2.94 0.89 9.21
CA VAL A 124 2.66 2.04 8.34
C VAL A 124 1.16 2.29 8.22
N LEU A 125 0.35 1.23 8.14
CA LEU A 125 -1.12 1.33 8.15
C LEU A 125 -1.62 1.99 9.43
N PHE A 126 -1.20 1.51 10.61
CA PHE A 126 -1.59 2.10 11.89
C PHE A 126 -1.20 3.57 11.98
N TYR A 127 0.01 3.93 11.55
CA TYR A 127 0.44 5.32 11.52
C TYR A 127 -0.42 6.18 10.59
N ARG A 128 -0.77 5.67 9.39
CA ARG A 128 -1.67 6.36 8.45
C ARG A 128 -3.06 6.57 9.04
N LEU A 129 -3.60 5.58 9.76
CA LEU A 129 -4.91 5.66 10.41
C LEU A 129 -4.92 6.70 11.53
N ILE A 130 -3.92 6.68 12.43
CA ILE A 130 -3.82 7.66 13.53
C ILE A 130 -3.67 9.08 12.97
N TYR A 131 -2.83 9.25 11.96
CA TYR A 131 -2.65 10.54 11.29
C TYR A 131 -3.97 11.05 10.69
N MET A 132 -4.69 10.18 9.98
CA MET A 132 -5.98 10.54 9.36
C MET A 132 -7.04 10.86 10.40
N TYR A 133 -7.13 10.09 11.48
CA TYR A 133 -8.03 10.35 12.61
C TYR A 133 -7.79 11.74 13.22
N ARG A 134 -6.53 12.10 13.46
CA ARG A 134 -6.16 13.42 13.99
C ARG A 134 -6.48 14.54 12.99
N TYR A 135 -6.24 14.32 11.71
CA TYR A 135 -6.51 15.30 10.66
C TYR A 135 -8.01 15.60 10.51
N LEU A 136 -8.85 14.55 10.46
CA LEU A 136 -10.30 14.71 10.35
C LEU A 136 -10.89 15.40 11.60
N ARG A 137 -10.44 15.01 12.79
CA ARG A 137 -10.89 15.63 14.04
C ARG A 137 -10.56 17.12 14.12
N GLN A 138 -9.40 17.55 13.61
CA GLN A 138 -9.03 18.97 13.55
C GLN A 138 -9.89 19.75 12.55
N LYS A 139 -10.26 19.11 11.43
CA LYS A 139 -11.13 19.72 10.42
C LYS A 139 -12.53 19.94 10.97
N ASP A 140 -13.10 18.95 11.66
CA ASP A 140 -14.43 19.05 12.26
C ASP A 140 -14.52 20.21 13.27
N HIS A 141 -13.50 20.38 14.13
CA HIS A 141 -13.41 21.49 15.09
C HIS A 141 -13.23 22.87 14.44
N GLN A 142 -12.71 22.97 13.21
CA GLN A 142 -12.58 24.25 12.50
C GLN A 142 -13.86 24.66 11.74
N SER A 143 -14.75 23.71 11.42
CA SER A 143 -16.01 23.98 10.74
C SER A 143 -17.15 24.48 11.65
N GLU A 144 -16.96 24.53 12.98
CA GLU A 144 -18.03 24.78 13.95
C GLU A 144 -18.29 26.23 14.46
N PRO A 145 -17.60 27.35 14.13
CA PRO A 145 -17.81 28.60 14.89
C PRO A 145 -18.71 29.70 14.26
N ILE A 146 -19.54 29.47 13.22
CA ILE A 146 -20.28 30.58 12.56
C ILE A 146 -21.82 30.45 12.56
N SER A 147 -22.41 29.29 12.85
CA SER A 147 -23.89 29.17 12.83
C SER A 147 -24.60 29.65 14.10
N GLN A 148 -23.88 29.97 15.18
CA GLN A 148 -24.49 30.30 16.48
C GLN A 148 -24.50 31.80 16.85
N SER A 149 -24.02 32.71 15.98
CA SER A 149 -24.02 34.16 16.27
C SER A 149 -25.12 34.96 15.56
N SER A 150 -26.08 34.30 14.89
CA SER A 150 -27.20 34.97 14.19
C SER A 150 -28.57 34.77 14.87
N GLU A 151 -28.62 34.12 16.03
CA GLU A 151 -29.82 33.98 16.86
C GLU A 151 -29.50 34.49 18.27
N ALA A 152 -29.35 35.81 18.41
CA ALA A 152 -29.53 36.49 19.68
C ALA A 152 -30.71 37.47 19.50
N PRO A 153 -31.71 37.43 20.40
CA PRO A 153 -32.98 38.14 20.25
C PRO A 153 -32.88 39.66 20.34
#